data_AF-C7YMW6-F1
#
_entry.id   AF-C7YMW6-F1
#
_cell.length_a   1.000
_cell.length_b   1.000
_cell.length_c   1.000
_cell.angle_alpha   90.00
_cell.angle_beta   90.00
_cell.angle_gamma   90.00
#
_symmetry.space_group_name_H-M   'P 1'
#
loop_
_entity.id
_entity.type
_entity.pdbx_description
1 polymer ?
#
loop_
_entity_poly.entity_id
_entity_poly.type
_entity_poly.pdbx_seq_one_letter_code
_entity_poly.pdbx_strand_id
1 'polypeptide(L)'
;MSLATRQDQLLLVPWDPESPDHVARLFEQRLQCGWNQELVEKKWRDKQRSGHKCIYWITLSPQDPGTQESLQSHFDVFPAPRTPTQEPIYPVGHISLDDENLEAAHLGLDFPETGVFWIKTFYVSKALQSKGIGRAAMDIAEAMAVNEPLCAKTLALDTLHKDSAKRMALEETGQVLKTTNHEWYERRGYRLIHEQHNHYWDAHREAPDMWTVFLRRDIA
;
A
#
# COMPACT_ATOMS: atom_id res chain seq x y z
N MET A 1 26.55 -16.64 9.86
CA MET A 1 25.68 -15.50 10.23
C MET A 1 24.87 -15.14 9.00
N SER A 2 23.56 -15.42 9.00
CA SER A 2 22.68 -14.96 7.92
C SER A 2 22.55 -13.45 8.04
N LEU A 3 22.81 -12.70 6.97
CA LEU A 3 22.57 -11.26 6.94
C LEU A 3 21.06 -11.05 7.09
N ALA A 4 20.64 -10.25 8.08
CA ALA A 4 19.24 -9.84 8.23
C ALA A 4 18.74 -9.28 6.89
N THR A 5 17.60 -9.76 6.43
CA THR A 5 17.01 -9.32 5.18
C THR A 5 16.45 -7.90 5.35
N ARG A 6 16.24 -7.18 4.24
CA ARG A 6 15.58 -5.86 4.25
C ARG A 6 14.18 -5.89 4.87
N GLN A 7 13.52 -7.06 4.87
CA GLN A 7 12.22 -7.27 5.47
C GLN A 7 12.29 -7.20 7.00
N ASP A 8 13.37 -7.73 7.59
CA ASP A 8 13.60 -7.76 9.04
C ASP A 8 13.87 -6.36 9.64
N GLN A 9 14.05 -5.36 8.77
CA GLN A 9 14.34 -3.97 9.14
C GLN A 9 13.12 -3.04 9.01
N LEU A 10 11.97 -3.58 8.62
CA LEU A 10 10.75 -2.81 8.40
C LEU A 10 9.61 -3.33 9.26
N LEU A 11 8.81 -2.38 9.76
CA LEU A 11 7.56 -2.67 10.46
C LEU A 11 6.41 -1.98 9.72
N LEU A 12 5.29 -2.69 9.60
CA LEU A 12 4.02 -2.11 9.18
C LEU A 12 3.21 -1.74 10.43
N VAL A 13 3.27 -0.47 10.81
CA VAL A 13 2.60 0.04 12.01
C VAL A 13 1.22 0.59 11.62
N PRO A 14 0.12 0.14 12.21
CA PRO A 14 -1.22 0.59 11.80
C PRO A 14 -1.40 2.09 11.97
N TRP A 15 -1.99 2.72 10.95
CA TRP A 15 -2.37 4.12 11.00
C TRP A 15 -3.50 4.32 12.00
N ASP A 16 -3.44 5.43 12.73
CA ASP A 16 -4.43 5.78 13.76
C ASP A 16 -5.28 6.93 13.23
N PRO A 17 -6.57 6.69 12.93
CA PRO A 17 -7.46 7.72 12.41
C PRO A 17 -7.91 8.73 13.48
N GLU A 18 -7.64 8.48 14.76
CA GLU A 18 -7.96 9.39 15.87
C GLU A 18 -6.79 10.32 16.23
N SER A 19 -5.56 9.93 15.90
CA SER A 19 -4.37 10.73 16.17
C SER A 19 -4.25 11.88 15.15
N PRO A 20 -4.32 13.16 15.58
CA PRO A 20 -4.15 14.30 14.68
C PRO A 20 -2.78 14.29 13.98
N ASP A 21 -1.74 13.84 14.67
CA ASP A 21 -0.38 13.73 14.11
C ASP A 21 -0.31 12.68 13.00
N HIS A 22 -0.96 11.54 13.18
CA HIS A 22 -1.03 10.51 12.14
C HIS A 22 -1.84 11.00 10.92
N VAL A 23 -2.94 11.72 11.15
CA VAL A 23 -3.76 12.30 10.07
C VAL A 23 -2.95 13.34 9.29
N ALA A 24 -2.32 14.29 9.99
CA ALA A 24 -1.50 15.33 9.38
C ALA A 24 -0.32 14.75 8.59
N ARG A 25 0.36 13.73 9.14
CA ARG A 25 1.46 13.05 8.46
C ARG A 25 1.00 12.33 7.20
N LEU A 26 -0.18 11.69 7.22
CA LEU A 26 -0.68 10.96 6.06
C LEU A 26 -1.04 11.95 4.95
N PHE A 27 -1.73 13.04 5.32
CA PHE A 27 -2.02 14.15 4.42
C PHE A 27 -0.75 14.70 3.75
N GLU A 28 0.30 14.95 4.51
CA GLU A 28 1.59 15.41 3.99
C GLU A 28 2.19 14.40 2.98
N GLN A 29 2.21 13.11 3.30
CA GLN A 29 2.72 12.10 2.37
C GLN A 29 1.84 11.98 1.11
N ARG A 30 0.53 12.20 1.22
CA ARG A 30 -0.37 12.24 0.05
C ARG A 30 -0.13 13.46 -0.83
N LEU A 31 0.14 14.63 -0.23
CA LEU A 31 0.60 15.81 -0.97
C LEU A 31 1.89 15.51 -1.74
N GLN A 32 2.88 14.88 -1.10
CA GLN A 32 4.14 14.48 -1.75
C GLN A 32 3.94 13.41 -2.84
N CYS A 33 2.94 12.53 -2.65
CA CYS A 33 2.52 11.55 -3.65
C CYS A 33 1.86 12.23 -4.85
N GLY A 34 1.15 13.33 -4.65
CA GLY A 34 0.44 14.09 -5.68
C GLY A 34 -1.02 13.67 -5.90
N TRP A 35 -1.57 12.78 -5.07
CA TRP A 35 -2.90 12.20 -5.28
C TRP A 35 -3.70 12.04 -3.98
N ASN A 36 -4.98 12.37 -4.03
CA ASN A 36 -6.01 12.01 -3.05
C ASN A 36 -5.74 12.47 -1.60
N GLN A 37 -5.01 13.58 -1.41
CA GLN A 37 -4.76 14.14 -0.07
C GLN A 37 -6.06 14.51 0.65
N GLU A 38 -7.06 14.99 -0.08
CA GLU A 38 -8.36 15.38 0.44
C GLU A 38 -9.18 14.19 0.93
N LEU A 39 -8.89 12.97 0.47
CA LEU A 39 -9.59 11.76 0.91
C LEU A 39 -9.14 11.30 2.29
N VAL A 40 -7.97 11.73 2.78
CA VAL A 40 -7.44 11.33 4.10
C VAL A 40 -8.47 11.60 5.19
N GLU A 41 -8.92 12.85 5.33
CA GLU A 41 -9.92 13.22 6.34
C GLU A 41 -11.34 12.89 5.90
N LYS A 42 -11.69 13.13 4.63
CA LYS A 42 -13.08 13.04 4.16
C LYS A 42 -13.60 11.61 4.01
N LYS A 43 -12.73 10.61 3.86
CA LYS A 43 -13.11 9.24 3.49
C LYS A 43 -12.30 8.18 4.23
N TRP A 44 -10.98 8.32 4.28
CA TRP A 44 -10.11 7.23 4.75
C TRP A 44 -10.12 7.04 6.26
N ARG A 45 -10.35 8.09 7.06
CA ARG A 45 -10.57 7.94 8.51
C ARG A 45 -11.74 7.00 8.80
N ASP A 46 -12.88 7.23 8.17
CA ASP A 46 -14.08 6.42 8.42
C ASP A 46 -13.92 4.99 7.87
N LYS A 47 -13.30 4.83 6.70
CA LYS A 47 -12.97 3.49 6.19
C LYS A 47 -12.00 2.74 7.11
N GLN A 48 -11.01 3.42 7.68
CA GLN A 48 -10.10 2.84 8.68
C GLN A 48 -10.84 2.38 9.93
N ARG A 49 -11.76 3.19 10.45
CA ARG A 49 -12.58 2.82 11.62
C ARG A 49 -13.47 1.61 11.35
N SER A 50 -14.06 1.54 10.17
CA SER A 50 -14.96 0.45 9.77
C SER A 50 -14.27 -0.86 9.44
N GLY A 51 -12.94 -0.84 9.21
CA GLY A 51 -12.17 -2.01 8.77
C GLY A 51 -12.11 -2.22 7.25
N HIS A 52 -12.90 -1.49 6.45
CA HIS A 52 -12.90 -1.59 4.98
C HIS A 52 -11.62 -1.07 4.30
N LYS A 53 -10.79 -0.36 5.05
CA LYS A 53 -9.47 0.10 4.61
C LYS A 53 -8.51 -0.01 5.78
N CYS A 54 -7.45 -0.78 5.66
CA CYS A 54 -6.45 -0.91 6.71
C CYS A 54 -5.14 -0.30 6.22
N ILE A 55 -4.89 0.96 6.57
CA ILE A 55 -3.66 1.70 6.28
C ILE A 55 -2.60 1.37 7.34
N TYR A 56 -1.38 1.15 6.87
CA TYR A 56 -0.19 0.93 7.69
C TYR A 56 0.90 1.91 7.28
N TRP A 57 1.58 2.48 8.27
CA TRP A 57 2.86 3.14 8.12
C TRP A 57 3.94 2.13 7.77
N ILE A 58 4.79 2.49 6.81
CA ILE A 58 6.05 1.80 6.57
C ILE A 58 7.11 2.51 7.42
N THR A 59 7.63 1.84 8.43
CA THR A 59 8.60 2.41 9.38
C THR A 59 9.87 1.58 9.38
N LEU A 60 11.02 2.24 9.51
CA LEU A 60 12.31 1.57 9.72
C LEU A 60 12.40 1.15 11.20
N SER A 61 12.83 -0.09 11.47
CA SER A 61 13.02 -0.60 12.83
C SER A 61 14.17 0.14 13.53
N PRO A 62 13.99 0.72 14.73
CA PRO A 62 15.03 1.52 15.39
C PRO A 62 16.22 0.74 15.97
N GLN A 63 16.10 -0.53 16.37
CA GLN A 63 17.16 -1.26 17.10
C GLN A 63 16.97 -2.78 16.98
N ASP A 64 18.03 -3.56 16.69
CA ASP A 64 18.05 -4.96 17.12
C ASP A 64 19.45 -5.55 17.35
N PRO A 65 19.76 -5.97 18.59
CA PRO A 65 20.60 -7.16 18.82
C PRO A 65 20.00 -8.21 19.81
N GLY A 66 18.72 -8.16 20.17
CA GLY A 66 18.12 -9.01 21.23
C GLY A 66 16.61 -9.26 21.13
N THR A 67 15.99 -9.02 19.97
CA THR A 67 14.54 -9.11 19.73
C THR A 67 14.01 -10.55 19.79
N GLN A 68 14.88 -11.55 19.78
CA GLN A 68 14.50 -12.95 19.57
C GLN A 68 14.03 -13.71 20.83
N GLU A 69 14.42 -13.30 22.04
CA GLU A 69 14.12 -14.07 23.26
C GLU A 69 12.80 -13.64 23.95
N SER A 70 12.45 -12.36 23.84
CA SER A 70 11.28 -11.76 24.49
C SER A 70 9.97 -11.93 23.71
N LEU A 71 10.04 -12.06 22.37
CA LEU A 71 8.85 -12.25 21.52
C LEU A 71 8.31 -13.68 21.57
N GLN A 72 9.19 -14.67 21.72
CA GLN A 72 8.80 -16.08 21.76
C GLN A 72 8.00 -16.44 23.03
N SER A 73 8.28 -15.80 24.16
CA SER A 73 7.60 -16.09 25.44
C SER A 73 6.20 -15.48 25.56
N HIS A 74 5.84 -14.56 24.66
CA HIS A 74 4.61 -13.77 24.75
C HIS A 74 3.50 -14.26 23.81
N PHE A 75 3.86 -14.75 22.61
CA PHE A 75 2.89 -15.22 21.60
C PHE A 75 2.33 -16.62 21.86
N ASP A 76 2.99 -17.42 22.72
CA ASP A 76 2.57 -18.79 23.02
C ASP A 76 1.31 -18.87 23.93
N VAL A 77 0.83 -17.74 24.48
CA VAL A 77 -0.15 -17.74 25.58
C VAL A 77 -1.49 -17.05 25.28
N PHE A 78 -1.64 -15.75 24.93
CA PHE A 78 -3.00 -15.18 24.70
C PHE A 78 -3.12 -13.92 23.80
N PRO A 79 -4.28 -13.68 23.14
CA PRO A 79 -4.50 -12.78 22.01
C PRO A 79 -5.42 -11.58 22.37
N ALA A 80 -4.89 -10.37 22.60
CA ALA A 80 -5.73 -9.16 22.82
C ALA A 80 -4.92 -7.84 22.60
N PRO A 81 -5.52 -6.64 22.82
CA PRO A 81 -5.30 -5.43 22.02
C PRO A 81 -3.89 -4.84 22.13
N ARG A 82 -3.44 -4.17 21.07
CA ARG A 82 -2.11 -3.56 20.97
C ARG A 82 -1.91 -2.47 22.02
N THR A 83 -0.96 -2.65 22.94
CA THR A 83 -0.51 -1.59 23.85
C THR A 83 0.39 -0.62 23.09
N PRO A 84 0.10 0.69 23.07
CA PRO A 84 0.97 1.69 22.44
C PRO A 84 2.37 1.63 23.07
N THR A 85 3.41 1.37 22.27
CA THR A 85 4.80 1.29 22.74
C THR A 85 5.38 2.65 23.12
N GLN A 86 4.69 3.76 22.78
CA GLN A 86 5.18 5.15 22.91
C GLN A 86 6.53 5.40 22.23
N GLU A 87 7.01 4.45 21.42
CA GLU A 87 8.25 4.61 20.67
C GLU A 87 8.01 5.56 19.51
N PRO A 88 8.96 6.49 19.24
CA PRO A 88 8.92 7.30 18.05
C PRO A 88 8.97 6.42 16.81
N ILE A 89 7.89 6.43 16.04
CA ILE A 89 7.89 5.87 14.69
C ILE A 89 8.33 6.95 13.71
N TYR A 90 9.09 6.55 12.70
CA TYR A 90 9.50 7.43 11.61
C TYR A 90 8.86 6.93 10.30
N PRO A 91 7.63 7.36 9.97
CA PRO A 91 6.94 6.90 8.76
C PRO A 91 7.68 7.40 7.52
N VAL A 92 8.24 6.44 6.77
CA VAL A 92 8.92 6.66 5.48
C VAL A 92 8.02 6.36 4.29
N GLY A 93 6.80 5.90 4.54
CA GLY A 93 5.77 5.61 3.55
C GLY A 93 4.51 5.06 4.20
N HIS A 94 3.58 4.61 3.37
CA HIS A 94 2.35 3.95 3.79
C HIS A 94 1.87 2.96 2.72
N ILE A 95 1.10 1.97 3.12
CA ILE A 95 0.46 0.96 2.27
C ILE A 95 -0.88 0.57 2.91
N SER A 96 -1.88 0.17 2.13
CA SER A 96 -3.13 -0.33 2.69
C SER A 96 -3.57 -1.65 2.11
N LEU A 97 -4.30 -2.41 2.93
CA LEU A 97 -5.08 -3.57 2.54
C LEU A 97 -6.56 -3.21 2.70
N ASP A 98 -7.29 -3.21 1.60
CA ASP A 98 -8.70 -2.84 1.54
C ASP A 98 -9.51 -4.10 1.15
N ASP A 99 -10.68 -4.32 1.74
CA ASP A 99 -11.54 -5.48 1.41
C ASP A 99 -12.37 -5.23 0.13
N GLU A 100 -12.43 -3.98 -0.31
CA GLU A 100 -13.18 -3.57 -1.49
C GLU A 100 -12.48 -2.46 -2.29
N ASN A 101 -12.86 -2.31 -3.56
CA ASN A 101 -12.51 -1.16 -4.38
C ASN A 101 -13.78 -0.58 -5.04
N LEU A 102 -14.52 0.22 -4.27
CA LEU A 102 -15.77 0.85 -4.73
C LEU A 102 -15.60 1.69 -6.00
N GLU A 103 -14.43 2.31 -6.18
CA GLU A 103 -14.14 3.12 -7.37
C GLU A 103 -14.12 2.26 -8.64
N ALA A 104 -13.73 0.98 -8.53
CA ALA A 104 -13.70 0.01 -9.61
C ALA A 104 -14.99 -0.84 -9.76
N ALA A 105 -15.97 -0.68 -8.86
CA ALA A 105 -17.16 -1.55 -8.85
C ALA A 105 -17.95 -1.50 -10.17
N HIS A 106 -17.99 -0.34 -10.83
CA HIS A 106 -18.68 -0.14 -12.11
C HIS A 106 -18.06 -0.90 -13.29
N LEU A 107 -16.82 -1.41 -13.13
CA LEU A 107 -16.10 -2.10 -14.20
C LEU A 107 -16.50 -3.58 -14.33
N GLY A 108 -17.24 -4.14 -13.37
CA GLY A 108 -17.69 -5.53 -13.42
C GLY A 108 -16.53 -6.53 -13.49
N LEU A 109 -15.43 -6.26 -12.77
CA LEU A 109 -14.25 -7.11 -12.77
C LEU A 109 -14.58 -8.50 -12.22
N ASP A 110 -14.12 -9.53 -12.92
CA ASP A 110 -14.35 -10.94 -12.58
C ASP A 110 -13.48 -11.37 -11.38
N PHE A 111 -13.99 -11.12 -10.19
CA PHE A 111 -13.40 -11.51 -8.90
C PHE A 111 -14.30 -12.52 -8.17
N PRO A 112 -13.70 -13.42 -7.37
CA PRO A 112 -14.46 -14.22 -6.40
C PRO A 112 -15.25 -13.35 -5.42
N GLU A 113 -16.36 -13.86 -4.89
CA GLU A 113 -17.20 -13.15 -3.92
C GLU A 113 -16.49 -12.85 -2.60
N THR A 114 -15.50 -13.67 -2.21
CA THR A 114 -14.78 -13.55 -0.95
C THR A 114 -13.29 -13.86 -1.12
N GLY A 115 -12.48 -13.43 -0.14
CA GLY A 115 -11.03 -13.69 -0.15
C GLY A 115 -10.24 -12.82 -1.13
N VAL A 116 -10.81 -11.68 -1.56
CA VAL A 116 -10.16 -10.70 -2.42
C VAL A 116 -9.75 -9.51 -1.55
N PHE A 117 -8.48 -9.13 -1.61
CA PHE A 117 -7.98 -7.92 -0.95
C PHE A 117 -7.25 -7.03 -1.94
N TRP A 118 -7.48 -5.73 -1.81
CA TRP A 118 -6.91 -4.69 -2.64
C TRP A 118 -5.71 -4.05 -1.94
N ILE A 119 -4.54 -4.11 -2.57
CA ILE A 119 -3.38 -3.34 -2.13
C ILE A 119 -3.52 -1.93 -2.71
N LYS A 120 -3.74 -0.95 -1.84
CA LYS A 120 -4.05 0.43 -2.23
C LYS A 120 -3.18 1.41 -1.45
N THR A 121 -3.28 2.68 -1.85
CA THR A 121 -2.64 3.82 -1.19
C THR A 121 -1.15 3.56 -0.89
N PHE A 122 -0.44 2.88 -1.79
CA PHE A 122 0.95 2.52 -1.56
C PHE A 122 1.88 3.66 -1.98
N TYR A 123 2.69 4.12 -1.03
CA TYR A 123 3.65 5.20 -1.23
C TYR A 123 4.91 4.94 -0.39
N VAL A 124 6.06 5.19 -1.00
CA VAL A 124 7.35 5.27 -0.31
C VAL A 124 7.98 6.61 -0.65
N SER A 125 8.54 7.28 0.37
CA SER A 125 9.26 8.54 0.21
C SER A 125 10.22 8.49 -0.98
N LYS A 126 10.15 9.49 -1.86
CA LYS A 126 10.95 9.56 -3.10
C LYS A 126 12.46 9.41 -2.82
N ALA A 127 12.96 9.95 -1.71
CA ALA A 127 14.37 9.85 -1.30
C ALA A 127 14.83 8.43 -0.92
N LEU A 128 13.88 7.52 -0.71
CA LEU A 128 14.09 6.15 -0.26
C LEU A 128 13.65 5.10 -1.30
N GLN A 129 13.14 5.54 -2.44
CA GLN A 129 12.83 4.67 -3.57
C GLN A 129 14.10 4.02 -4.13
N SER A 130 13.94 2.87 -4.79
CA SER A 130 15.03 2.03 -5.31
C SER A 130 15.99 1.46 -4.26
N LYS A 131 15.69 1.62 -2.96
CA LYS A 131 16.45 1.02 -1.85
C LYS A 131 15.83 -0.28 -1.33
N GLY A 132 14.89 -0.88 -2.06
CA GLY A 132 14.25 -2.15 -1.66
C GLY A 132 13.15 -2.04 -0.59
N ILE A 133 12.89 -0.84 -0.04
CA ILE A 133 11.83 -0.62 0.97
C ILE A 133 10.46 -0.99 0.44
N GLY A 134 10.12 -0.56 -0.78
CA GLY A 134 8.81 -0.86 -1.35
C GLY A 134 8.60 -2.36 -1.63
N ARG A 135 9.66 -3.08 -2.01
CA ARG A 135 9.61 -4.53 -2.18
C ARG A 135 9.30 -5.21 -0.85
N ALA A 136 10.04 -4.86 0.19
CA ALA A 136 9.86 -5.44 1.52
C ALA A 136 8.49 -5.08 2.14
N ALA A 137 8.00 -3.86 1.95
CA ALA A 137 6.65 -3.47 2.39
C ALA A 137 5.55 -4.30 1.70
N MET A 138 5.67 -4.54 0.39
CA MET A 138 4.76 -5.45 -0.32
C MET A 138 4.89 -6.88 0.17
N ASP A 139 6.11 -7.39 0.41
CA ASP A 139 6.33 -8.75 0.92
C ASP A 139 5.59 -8.94 2.26
N ILE A 140 5.65 -7.96 3.17
CA ILE A 140 4.92 -7.99 4.45
C ILE A 140 3.41 -7.87 4.24
N ALA A 141 2.94 -6.92 3.42
CA ALA A 141 1.50 -6.73 3.20
C ALA A 141 0.83 -7.92 2.51
N GLU A 142 1.48 -8.51 1.50
CA GLU A 142 1.02 -9.73 0.84
C GLU A 142 0.95 -10.89 1.85
N ALA A 143 1.96 -11.06 2.70
CA ALA A 143 1.94 -12.08 3.74
C ALA A 143 0.82 -11.85 4.77
N MET A 144 0.58 -10.60 5.19
CA MET A 144 -0.53 -10.27 6.09
C MET A 144 -1.90 -10.60 5.49
N ALA A 145 -2.07 -10.35 4.19
CA ALA A 145 -3.32 -10.66 3.51
C ALA A 145 -3.57 -12.17 3.38
N VAL A 146 -2.53 -12.95 3.10
CA VAL A 146 -2.65 -14.41 2.87
C VAL A 146 -2.82 -15.22 4.16
N ASN A 147 -2.23 -14.76 5.26
CA ASN A 147 -2.31 -15.46 6.54
C ASN A 147 -3.62 -15.16 7.29
N GLU A 148 -3.88 -15.94 8.34
CA GLU A 148 -4.94 -15.61 9.28
C GLU A 148 -4.73 -14.20 9.87
N PRO A 149 -5.80 -13.42 10.08
CA PRO A 149 -7.20 -13.80 9.90
C PRO A 149 -7.76 -13.58 8.48
N LEU A 150 -7.00 -12.95 7.56
CA LEU A 150 -7.54 -12.47 6.29
C LEU A 150 -7.69 -13.56 5.21
N CYS A 151 -6.78 -14.54 5.20
CA CYS A 151 -6.86 -15.73 4.34
C CYS A 151 -7.10 -15.44 2.84
N ALA A 152 -6.54 -14.34 2.32
CA ALA A 152 -6.75 -13.89 0.96
C ALA A 152 -6.37 -14.99 -0.06
N LYS A 153 -7.26 -15.20 -1.04
CA LYS A 153 -7.05 -16.07 -2.21
C LYS A 153 -6.69 -15.28 -3.45
N THR A 154 -7.03 -13.99 -3.47
CA THR A 154 -6.73 -13.11 -4.57
C THR A 154 -6.30 -11.76 -4.03
N LEU A 155 -5.20 -11.23 -4.58
CA LEU A 155 -4.75 -9.87 -4.37
C LEU A 155 -4.98 -9.06 -5.64
N ALA A 156 -5.51 -7.86 -5.47
CA ALA A 156 -5.78 -6.93 -6.56
C ALA A 156 -5.14 -5.58 -6.29
N LEU A 157 -4.82 -4.85 -7.35
CA LEU A 157 -4.37 -3.47 -7.27
C LEU A 157 -4.60 -2.77 -8.60
N ASP A 158 -4.45 -1.46 -8.60
CA ASP A 158 -4.44 -0.66 -9.81
C ASP A 158 -3.31 0.35 -9.79
N THR A 159 -2.92 0.77 -10.99
CA THR A 159 -1.84 1.74 -11.21
C THR A 159 -1.99 2.35 -12.60
N LEU A 160 -1.27 3.43 -12.89
CA LEU A 160 -1.14 3.94 -14.26
C LEU A 160 -0.57 2.88 -15.20
N HIS A 161 -1.11 2.83 -16.42
CA HIS A 161 -0.55 2.09 -17.54
C HIS A 161 0.88 2.56 -17.84
N LYS A 162 1.70 1.68 -18.41
CA LYS A 162 3.15 1.91 -18.63
C LYS A 162 3.39 3.18 -19.44
N ASP A 163 2.62 3.35 -20.50
CA ASP A 163 2.75 4.48 -21.42
C ASP A 163 2.29 5.79 -20.78
N SER A 164 1.17 5.77 -20.06
CA SER A 164 0.69 6.95 -19.33
C SER A 164 1.68 7.37 -18.24
N ALA A 165 2.26 6.42 -17.51
CA ALA A 165 3.27 6.71 -16.50
C ALA A 165 4.58 7.27 -17.10
N LYS A 166 5.06 6.71 -18.21
CA LYS A 166 6.26 7.21 -18.91
C LYS A 166 6.06 8.60 -19.49
N ARG A 167 4.90 8.85 -20.11
CA ARG A 167 4.53 10.17 -20.64
C ARG A 167 4.45 11.21 -19.54
N MET A 168 3.70 10.94 -18.46
CA MET A 168 3.58 11.84 -17.32
C MET A 168 4.95 12.21 -16.74
N ALA A 169 5.83 11.23 -16.52
CA ALA A 169 7.16 11.51 -16.01
C ALA A 169 8.01 12.36 -16.97
N LEU A 170 7.91 12.11 -18.28
CA LEU A 170 8.59 12.90 -19.29
C LEU A 170 8.11 14.37 -19.29
N GLU A 171 6.80 14.58 -19.16
CA GLU A 171 6.19 15.91 -19.10
C GLU A 171 6.57 16.66 -17.81
N GLU A 172 6.56 15.98 -16.66
CA GLU A 172 6.86 16.58 -15.36
C GLU A 172 8.35 16.82 -15.12
N THR A 173 9.22 15.94 -15.60
CA THR A 173 10.64 15.92 -15.22
C THR A 173 11.61 16.03 -16.39
N GLY A 174 11.12 15.94 -17.63
CA GLY A 174 11.95 15.85 -18.83
C GLY A 174 12.66 14.50 -18.99
N GLN A 175 12.34 13.49 -18.17
CA GLN A 175 12.99 12.18 -18.19
C GLN A 175 11.99 11.04 -18.28
N VAL A 176 12.30 10.04 -19.12
CA VAL A 176 11.50 8.82 -19.21
C VAL A 176 11.82 7.88 -18.05
N LEU A 177 10.79 7.36 -17.38
CA LEU A 177 10.98 6.34 -16.34
C LEU A 177 11.60 5.08 -16.91
N LYS A 178 12.68 4.61 -16.27
CA LYS A 178 13.31 3.32 -16.58
C LYS A 178 12.40 2.13 -16.26
N THR A 179 11.52 2.30 -15.29
CA THR A 179 10.58 1.27 -14.83
C THR A 179 9.36 1.96 -14.25
N THR A 180 8.19 1.47 -14.64
CA THR A 180 6.90 1.93 -14.15
C THR A 180 6.38 1.02 -13.03
N ASN A 181 5.41 1.49 -12.25
CA ASN A 181 4.75 0.66 -11.24
C ASN A 181 4.06 -0.56 -11.88
N HIS A 182 3.42 -0.40 -13.04
CA HIS A 182 2.83 -1.51 -13.78
C HIS A 182 3.87 -2.60 -14.09
N GLU A 183 5.01 -2.25 -14.71
CA GLU A 183 6.09 -3.22 -14.98
C GLU A 183 6.67 -3.84 -13.68
N TRP A 184 6.69 -3.07 -12.58
CA TRP A 184 7.18 -3.57 -11.31
C TRP A 184 6.25 -4.60 -10.67
N TYR A 185 4.93 -4.37 -10.71
CA TYR A 185 3.93 -5.34 -10.22
C TYR A 185 3.87 -6.61 -11.09
N GLU A 186 4.03 -6.49 -12.41
CA GLU A 186 4.13 -7.67 -13.28
C GLU A 186 5.30 -8.59 -12.87
N ARG A 187 6.46 -8.01 -12.54
CA ARG A 187 7.61 -8.79 -12.03
C ARG A 187 7.36 -9.43 -10.67
N ARG A 188 6.36 -8.95 -9.91
CA ARG A 188 5.87 -9.58 -8.67
C ARG A 188 4.80 -10.66 -8.92
N GLY A 189 4.45 -10.92 -10.17
CA GLY A 189 3.47 -11.94 -10.55
C GLY A 189 2.02 -11.45 -10.62
N TYR A 190 1.78 -10.13 -10.59
CA TYR A 190 0.46 -9.58 -10.88
C TYR A 190 0.24 -9.55 -12.39
N ARG A 191 -0.89 -10.06 -12.86
CA ARG A 191 -1.28 -10.03 -14.27
C ARG A 191 -2.34 -8.98 -14.53
N LEU A 192 -2.29 -8.37 -15.71
CA LEU A 192 -3.31 -7.46 -16.19
C LEU A 192 -4.67 -8.17 -16.32
N ILE A 193 -5.73 -7.54 -15.82
CA ILE A 193 -7.10 -8.03 -15.96
C ILE A 193 -8.04 -7.01 -16.62
N HIS A 194 -7.72 -5.72 -16.56
CA HIS A 194 -8.54 -4.67 -17.16
C HIS A 194 -7.76 -3.37 -17.36
N GLU A 195 -8.18 -2.56 -18.32
CA GLU A 195 -7.68 -1.21 -18.57
C GLU A 195 -8.85 -0.24 -18.65
N GLN A 196 -8.75 0.88 -17.95
CA GLN A 196 -9.77 1.91 -17.93
C GLN A 196 -9.16 3.27 -18.25
N HIS A 197 -9.69 3.92 -19.28
CA HIS A 197 -9.35 5.29 -19.62
C HIS A 197 -9.94 6.25 -18.59
N ASN A 198 -9.11 7.16 -18.10
CA ASN A 198 -9.47 8.28 -17.23
C ASN A 198 -10.22 7.89 -15.96
N HIS A 199 -9.89 6.72 -15.41
CA HIS A 199 -10.59 6.14 -14.26
C HIS A 199 -10.71 7.08 -13.05
N TYR A 200 -9.63 7.82 -12.76
CA TYR A 200 -9.56 8.75 -11.61
C TYR A 200 -9.86 10.20 -11.97
N TRP A 201 -10.40 10.46 -13.17
CA TRP A 201 -10.72 11.82 -13.58
C TRP A 201 -12.04 12.29 -12.98
N ASP A 202 -12.00 13.49 -12.42
CA ASP A 202 -13.17 14.26 -12.04
C ASP A 202 -13.63 15.11 -13.24
N ALA A 203 -14.91 14.99 -13.61
CA ALA A 203 -15.51 15.59 -14.80
C ALA A 203 -15.42 17.13 -14.90
N HIS A 204 -14.98 17.79 -13.82
CA HIS A 204 -14.86 19.24 -13.70
C HIS A 204 -13.52 19.82 -14.20
N ARG A 205 -12.61 19.01 -14.75
CA ARG A 205 -11.32 19.45 -15.32
C ARG A 205 -11.12 18.91 -16.74
N GLU A 206 -10.14 19.39 -17.49
CA GLU A 206 -9.77 18.72 -18.74
C GLU A 206 -9.39 17.26 -18.45
N ALA A 207 -9.91 16.33 -19.26
CA ALA A 207 -9.68 14.91 -19.08
C ALA A 207 -8.21 14.59 -19.34
N PRO A 208 -7.44 14.17 -18.32
CA PRO A 208 -6.06 13.80 -18.53
C PRO A 208 -6.07 12.56 -19.41
N ASP A 209 -5.38 12.53 -20.55
CA ASP A 209 -5.29 11.30 -21.33
C ASP A 209 -4.47 10.27 -20.53
N MET A 210 -5.10 9.43 -19.73
CA MET A 210 -4.41 8.50 -18.83
C MET A 210 -5.15 7.18 -18.72
N TRP A 211 -4.41 6.10 -18.93
CA TRP A 211 -4.93 4.76 -18.76
C TRP A 211 -4.55 4.25 -17.38
N THR A 212 -5.53 3.72 -16.66
CA THR A 212 -5.33 2.97 -15.42
C THR A 212 -5.46 1.49 -15.73
N VAL A 213 -4.57 0.67 -15.17
CA VAL A 213 -4.65 -0.78 -15.27
C VAL A 213 -5.05 -1.38 -13.94
N PHE A 214 -5.85 -2.43 -14.00
CA PHE A 214 -6.19 -3.28 -12.87
C PHE A 214 -5.43 -4.58 -13.00
N LEU A 215 -4.70 -4.95 -11.96
CA LEU A 215 -3.86 -6.13 -11.92
C LEU A 215 -4.33 -7.06 -10.80
N ARG A 216 -4.18 -8.36 -11.03
CA ARG A 216 -4.55 -9.41 -10.08
C ARG A 216 -3.42 -10.41 -9.91
N ARG A 217 -3.27 -10.95 -8.71
CA ARG A 217 -2.47 -12.14 -8.43
C ARG A 217 -3.30 -13.12 -7.62
N ASP A 218 -3.40 -14.37 -8.09
CA ASP A 218 -4.05 -15.43 -7.33
C ASP A 218 -3.02 -16.12 -6.43
N ILE A 219 -3.45 -16.46 -5.23
CA ILE A 219 -2.66 -17.09 -4.19
C ILE A 219 -3.01 -18.58 -4.22
N ALA A 220 -2.01 -19.40 -4.56
CA ALA A 220 -2.13 -20.86 -4.64
C ALA A 220 -2.30 -21.50 -3.26
#